data_AF-A0A7G4A008-F1
#
_entry.id   AF-A0A7G4A008-F1
#
_cell.length_a   1.000
_cell.length_b   1.000
_cell.length_c   1.000
_cell.angle_alpha   90.00
_cell.angle_beta   90.00
_cell.angle_gamma   90.00
#
_symmetry.space_group_name_H-M   'P 1'
#
loop_
_entity.id
_entity.type
_entity.pdbx_description
1 polymer ?
#
loop_
_entity_poly.entity_id
_entity_poly.type
_entity_poly.pdbx_seq_one_letter_code
_entity_poly.pdbx_strand_id
1 'polypeptide(L)'
;MRRILITYLFSFMFLSQSFAAKPTDLVLLLRVNPTDKTKIYAQFVKDTVIAKDNNTNKTNMPNYHVTAGWIINGKSDKNLENMMKDELKAESPIDYFFGEAGIYQVSPSCPKPTPNNKKCTRNAIVLFPDESTRNELKNINLKLALLLKKYNQDYHTNFKMYADITPENYTPHISLAATKKVLPKNREKAVIQLNDKIKDSSFKYTRIK
;
A
#
# COMPACT_ATOMS: atom_id res chain seq x y z
N MET A 1 -39.09 -36.76 11.99
CA MET A 1 -38.22 -36.30 10.88
C MET A 1 -38.79 -35.01 10.27
N ARG A 2 -38.14 -33.87 10.51
CA ARG A 2 -38.23 -32.65 9.68
C ARG A 2 -36.92 -31.88 9.93
N ARG A 3 -36.00 -31.95 8.97
CA ARG A 3 -34.74 -31.19 8.99
C ARG A 3 -35.06 -29.77 8.55
N ILE A 4 -34.89 -28.81 9.46
CA ILE A 4 -34.82 -27.39 9.10
C ILE A 4 -33.44 -27.20 8.48
N LEU A 5 -33.41 -26.97 7.17
CA LEU A 5 -32.22 -26.58 6.43
C LEU A 5 -31.92 -25.13 6.83
N ILE A 6 -30.99 -24.93 7.78
CA ILE A 6 -30.44 -23.59 8.02
C ILE A 6 -29.43 -23.33 6.90
N THR A 7 -29.84 -22.49 5.98
CA THR A 7 -29.05 -21.94 4.87
C THR A 7 -27.82 -21.24 5.45
N TYR A 8 -26.63 -21.81 5.25
CA TYR A 8 -25.37 -21.10 5.43
C TYR A 8 -25.26 -20.03 4.32
N LEU A 9 -25.72 -18.82 4.63
CA LEU A 9 -25.47 -17.61 3.86
C LEU A 9 -24.03 -17.13 4.14
N PHE A 10 -23.05 -17.97 3.80
CA PHE A 10 -21.62 -17.64 3.87
C PHE A 10 -21.09 -17.51 2.45
N SER A 11 -21.17 -16.30 1.90
CA SER A 11 -20.31 -15.81 0.81
C SER A 11 -20.56 -14.32 0.61
N PHE A 12 -20.27 -13.49 1.62
CA PHE A 12 -19.83 -12.12 1.33
C PHE A 12 -18.44 -12.25 0.70
N MET A 13 -18.41 -12.50 -0.61
CA MET A 13 -17.26 -12.23 -1.44
C MET A 13 -17.06 -10.71 -1.42
N PHE A 14 -16.21 -10.23 -0.52
CA PHE A 14 -15.60 -8.92 -0.68
C PHE A 14 -14.82 -8.98 -2.01
N LEU A 15 -15.46 -8.52 -3.08
CA LEU A 15 -14.80 -8.21 -4.34
C LEU A 15 -13.92 -6.98 -4.09
N SER A 16 -12.76 -7.19 -3.47
CA SER A 16 -11.74 -6.16 -3.33
C SER A 16 -11.31 -5.74 -4.73
N GLN A 17 -11.71 -4.53 -5.14
CA GLN A 17 -11.36 -3.99 -6.44
C GLN A 17 -9.85 -3.75 -6.46
N SER A 18 -9.14 -4.59 -7.20
CA SER A 18 -7.68 -4.55 -7.24
C SER A 18 -7.23 -3.52 -8.28
N PHE A 19 -6.78 -2.36 -7.83
CA PHE A 19 -6.26 -1.29 -8.69
C PHE A 19 -4.84 -1.58 -9.13
N ALA A 20 -4.48 -1.13 -10.34
CA ALA A 20 -3.19 -1.43 -10.91
C ALA A 20 -2.66 -0.32 -11.82
N ALA A 21 -1.47 0.22 -11.54
CA ALA A 21 -0.98 1.42 -12.21
C ALA A 21 -0.60 1.11 -13.65
N LYS A 22 -1.23 1.81 -14.60
CA LYS A 22 -0.81 1.79 -16.00
C LYS A 22 0.50 2.59 -16.14
N PRO A 23 1.32 2.33 -17.18
CA PRO A 23 2.51 3.13 -17.45
C PRO A 23 2.21 4.63 -17.58
N THR A 24 1.00 4.97 -18.01
CA THR A 24 0.45 6.31 -18.16
C THR A 24 -0.04 6.92 -16.84
N ASP A 25 -0.24 6.13 -15.79
CA ASP A 25 -0.72 6.63 -14.51
C ASP A 25 0.39 7.32 -13.71
N LEU A 26 0.02 8.42 -13.07
CA LEU A 26 0.87 9.16 -12.14
C LEU A 26 0.60 8.67 -10.71
N VAL A 27 1.53 7.90 -10.15
CA VAL A 27 1.45 7.40 -8.77
C VAL A 27 2.33 8.27 -7.87
N LEU A 28 1.71 8.84 -6.85
CA LEU A 28 2.31 9.79 -5.91
C LEU A 28 2.78 9.02 -4.68
N LEU A 29 4.10 9.01 -4.43
CA LEU A 29 4.75 8.16 -3.45
C LEU A 29 5.55 8.98 -2.45
N LEU A 30 5.33 8.74 -1.16
CA LEU A 30 6.22 9.17 -0.09
C LEU A 30 7.20 8.02 0.20
N ARG A 31 8.49 8.28 0.11
CA ARG A 31 9.54 7.27 0.25
C ARG A 31 10.11 7.28 1.65
N VAL A 32 10.37 6.10 2.19
CA VAL A 32 11.14 5.98 3.44
C VAL A 32 12.53 6.56 3.22
N ASN A 33 12.97 7.39 4.15
CA ASN A 33 14.30 7.98 4.14
C ASN A 33 15.38 6.88 4.03
N PRO A 34 16.37 6.99 3.12
CA PRO A 34 17.37 5.93 2.92
C PRO A 34 18.06 5.44 4.20
N THR A 35 18.31 6.34 5.17
CA THR A 35 18.91 6.02 6.47
C THR A 35 18.02 5.16 7.37
N ASP A 36 16.70 5.21 7.18
CA ASP A 36 15.72 4.45 7.99
C ASP A 36 15.29 3.15 7.30
N LYS A 37 15.58 2.97 6.00
CA LYS A 37 15.32 1.71 5.27
C LYS A 37 16.01 0.51 5.93
N THR A 38 17.26 0.70 6.37
CA THR A 38 18.03 -0.34 7.06
C THR A 38 17.43 -0.68 8.42
N LYS A 39 16.85 0.30 9.13
CA LYS A 39 16.17 0.10 10.41
C LYS A 39 14.88 -0.70 10.25
N ILE A 40 14.07 -0.41 9.24
CA ILE A 40 12.86 -1.22 8.93
C ILE A 40 13.28 -2.68 8.67
N TYR A 41 14.29 -2.91 7.84
CA TYR A 41 14.75 -4.26 7.56
C TYR A 41 15.29 -4.96 8.82
N ALA A 42 16.15 -4.30 9.59
CA ALA A 42 16.72 -4.85 10.80
C ALA A 42 15.64 -5.20 11.84
N GLN A 43 14.68 -4.29 12.04
CA GLN A 43 13.64 -4.48 13.04
C GLN A 43 12.63 -5.55 12.62
N PHE A 44 12.14 -5.50 11.38
CA PHE A 44 10.96 -6.25 10.95
C PHE A 44 11.27 -7.47 10.06
N VAL A 45 12.43 -7.52 9.41
CA VAL A 45 12.70 -8.55 8.38
C VAL A 45 13.83 -9.50 8.77
N LYS A 46 14.99 -8.99 9.21
CA LYS A 46 16.25 -9.75 9.33
C LYS A 46 16.11 -11.09 10.10
N ASP A 47 15.40 -11.09 11.21
CA ASP A 47 15.28 -12.24 12.11
C ASP A 47 13.88 -12.91 12.05
N THR A 48 13.16 -12.77 10.94
CA THR A 48 11.84 -13.37 10.74
C THR A 48 11.85 -14.43 9.65
N VAL A 49 10.75 -15.18 9.54
CA VAL A 49 10.57 -16.13 8.43
C VAL A 49 10.58 -15.46 7.05
N ILE A 50 10.37 -14.14 6.98
CA ILE A 50 10.44 -13.38 5.73
C ILE A 50 11.87 -13.39 5.17
N ALA A 51 12.88 -13.16 6.01
CA ALA A 51 14.28 -13.26 5.60
C ALA A 51 14.68 -14.71 5.36
N LYS A 52 14.26 -15.63 6.23
CA LYS A 52 14.63 -17.06 6.14
C LYS A 52 14.12 -17.75 4.88
N ASP A 53 12.87 -17.49 4.49
CA ASP A 53 12.24 -18.15 3.34
C ASP A 53 12.60 -17.47 2.00
N ASN A 54 13.23 -16.30 2.03
CA ASN A 54 13.61 -15.58 0.83
C ASN A 54 14.74 -16.30 0.09
N ASN A 55 14.36 -17.16 -0.84
CA ASN A 55 15.22 -18.00 -1.67
C ASN A 55 16.18 -17.25 -2.63
N THR A 56 16.21 -15.92 -2.61
CA THR A 56 17.06 -15.13 -3.52
C THR A 56 18.46 -14.82 -2.97
N ASN A 57 18.79 -15.21 -1.73
CA ASN A 57 20.04 -14.91 -1.00
C ASN A 57 20.47 -13.42 -1.01
N LYS A 58 19.62 -12.53 -1.52
CA LYS A 58 19.82 -11.08 -1.54
C LYS A 58 19.10 -10.49 -0.36
N THR A 59 19.82 -9.67 0.42
CA THR A 59 19.24 -8.73 1.38
C THR A 59 18.34 -7.78 0.60
N ASN A 60 17.07 -8.14 0.50
CA ASN A 60 16.10 -7.36 -0.26
C ASN A 60 15.61 -6.25 0.67
N MET A 61 16.27 -5.10 0.60
CA MET A 61 15.80 -3.84 1.16
C MET A 61 15.11 -3.08 0.03
N PRO A 62 13.83 -3.37 -0.28
CA PRO A 62 13.14 -2.66 -1.34
C PRO A 62 13.13 -1.16 -1.04
N ASN A 63 12.90 -0.37 -2.08
CA ASN A 63 12.59 1.05 -1.90
C ASN A 63 11.23 1.17 -1.22
N TYR A 64 11.23 1.09 0.11
CA TYR A 64 10.04 1.25 0.94
C TYR A 64 9.42 2.61 0.66
N HIS A 65 8.11 2.59 0.44
CA HIS A 65 7.30 3.76 0.14
C HIS A 65 5.87 3.52 0.60
N VAL A 66 5.13 4.61 0.70
CA VAL A 66 3.69 4.66 0.92
C VAL A 66 3.10 5.43 -0.25
N THR A 67 2.01 4.93 -0.83
CA THR A 67 1.29 5.67 -1.86
C THR A 67 0.40 6.73 -1.20
N ALA A 68 0.55 7.99 -1.60
CA ALA A 68 -0.27 9.10 -1.11
C ALA A 68 -1.42 9.42 -2.10
N GLY A 69 -1.26 9.06 -3.37
CA GLY A 69 -2.26 9.32 -4.39
C GLY A 69 -1.97 8.65 -5.73
N TRP A 70 -2.98 8.62 -6.61
CA TRP A 70 -2.87 7.98 -7.92
C TRP A 70 -3.81 8.61 -8.93
N ILE A 71 -3.24 9.16 -10.00
CA ILE A 71 -3.98 9.82 -11.07
C ILE A 71 -3.90 8.99 -12.36
N ILE A 72 -5.05 8.60 -12.87
CA ILE A 72 -5.19 7.81 -14.10
C ILE A 72 -4.72 8.64 -15.28
N ASN A 73 -3.82 8.08 -16.09
CA ASN A 73 -3.23 8.73 -17.25
C ASN A 73 -2.49 10.06 -16.96
N GLY A 74 -2.22 10.40 -15.69
CA GLY A 74 -1.65 11.70 -15.33
C GLY A 74 -0.22 11.96 -15.82
N LYS A 75 0.56 10.93 -16.21
CA LYS A 75 1.95 11.10 -16.66
C LYS A 75 2.10 11.74 -18.04
N SER A 76 1.02 11.81 -18.83
CA SER A 76 1.07 12.50 -20.12
C SER A 76 1.23 14.01 -19.98
N ASP A 77 1.01 14.56 -18.78
CA ASP A 77 1.03 16.00 -18.53
C ASP A 77 2.11 16.36 -17.51
N LYS A 78 3.14 17.08 -17.99
CA LYS A 78 4.29 17.48 -17.17
C LYS A 78 3.97 18.60 -16.18
N ASN A 79 3.01 19.47 -16.49
CA ASN A 79 2.62 20.52 -15.58
C ASN A 79 1.86 19.93 -14.39
N LEU A 80 0.95 18.99 -14.66
CA LEU A 80 0.29 18.20 -13.62
C LEU A 80 1.30 17.44 -12.76
N GLU A 81 2.28 16.76 -13.38
CA GLU A 81 3.33 16.02 -12.65
C GLU A 81 4.11 16.93 -11.69
N ASN A 82 4.56 18.10 -12.17
CA ASN A 82 5.31 19.05 -11.35
C ASN A 82 4.47 19.62 -10.21
N MET A 83 3.24 20.06 -10.51
CA MET A 83 2.33 20.59 -9.50
C MET A 83 2.05 19.58 -8.38
N MET A 84 1.71 18.34 -8.74
CA MET A 84 1.44 17.28 -7.75
C MET A 84 2.68 16.91 -6.93
N LYS A 85 3.85 16.95 -7.56
CA LYS A 85 5.12 16.69 -6.89
C LYS A 85 5.46 17.79 -5.89
N ASP A 86 5.22 19.04 -6.23
CA ASP A 86 5.52 20.16 -5.34
C ASP A 86 4.56 20.22 -4.15
N GLU A 87 3.26 19.95 -4.39
CA GLU A 87 2.29 19.78 -3.31
C GLU A 87 2.69 18.63 -2.37
N LEU A 88 3.05 17.47 -2.91
CA LEU A 88 3.45 16.32 -2.08
C LEU A 88 4.71 16.59 -1.25
N LYS A 89 5.66 17.39 -1.76
CA LYS A 89 6.85 17.81 -1.00
C LYS A 89 6.48 18.78 0.12
N ALA A 90 5.49 19.64 -0.07
CA ALA A 90 5.06 20.58 0.97
C ALA A 90 4.38 19.85 2.15
N GLU A 91 3.73 18.72 1.86
CA GLU A 91 3.11 17.85 2.86
C GLU A 91 4.09 16.85 3.51
N SER A 92 5.40 16.89 3.18
CA SER A 92 6.40 15.94 3.68
C SER A 92 7.66 16.65 4.25
N PRO A 93 8.44 16.02 5.14
CA PRO A 93 8.31 14.66 5.66
C PRO A 93 7.19 14.50 6.70
N ILE A 94 6.63 13.30 6.80
CA ILE A 94 5.74 12.91 7.91
C ILE A 94 6.31 11.72 8.69
N ASP A 95 5.96 11.62 9.97
CA ASP A 95 6.32 10.49 10.82
C ASP A 95 5.30 9.37 10.62
N TYR A 96 5.75 8.25 10.05
CA TYR A 96 4.93 7.07 9.83
C TYR A 96 5.02 6.11 11.01
N PHE A 97 4.00 6.09 11.86
CA PHE A 97 3.92 5.18 13.00
C PHE A 97 3.33 3.83 12.57
N PHE A 98 3.92 2.74 13.09
CA PHE A 98 3.51 1.39 12.73
C PHE A 98 2.30 0.94 13.57
N GLY A 99 1.19 0.63 12.92
CA GLY A 99 -0.04 0.16 13.56
C GLY A 99 -0.06 -1.36 13.71
N GLU A 100 -0.17 -2.06 12.59
CA GLU A 100 -0.20 -3.52 12.54
C GLU A 100 0.47 -4.04 11.25
N ALA A 101 0.77 -5.32 11.22
CA ALA A 101 1.20 -6.03 10.03
C ALA A 101 0.09 -6.93 9.51
N GLY A 102 0.07 -7.15 8.20
CA GLY A 102 -0.88 -8.05 7.58
C GLY A 102 -0.46 -8.51 6.19
N ILE A 103 -1.31 -9.35 5.59
CA ILE A 103 -1.21 -9.72 4.19
C ILE A 103 -2.19 -8.85 3.42
N TYR A 104 -1.67 -8.05 2.51
CA TYR A 104 -2.46 -7.14 1.70
C TYR A 104 -2.32 -7.48 0.23
N GLN A 105 -3.41 -7.35 -0.52
CA GLN A 105 -3.40 -7.51 -1.97
C GLN A 105 -2.79 -6.27 -2.60
N VAL A 106 -1.53 -6.37 -3.03
CA VAL A 106 -0.77 -5.33 -3.71
C VAL A 106 -0.77 -5.59 -5.21
N SER A 107 -1.80 -5.14 -5.93
CA SER A 107 -1.74 -5.22 -7.39
C SER A 107 -1.06 -3.97 -7.98
N PRO A 108 0.01 -4.14 -8.76
CA PRO A 108 0.36 -3.23 -9.83
C PRO A 108 0.02 -3.91 -11.17
N SER A 109 -0.52 -3.16 -12.13
CA SER A 109 -0.86 -3.58 -13.52
C SER A 109 -1.89 -4.74 -13.74
N CYS A 110 -3.18 -4.40 -13.92
CA CYS A 110 -4.35 -5.21 -14.25
C CYS A 110 -5.48 -4.28 -14.74
N PRO A 111 -5.66 -4.12 -16.06
CA PRO A 111 -6.86 -3.50 -16.62
C PRO A 111 -8.03 -4.48 -16.49
N LYS A 112 -9.05 -4.11 -15.70
CA LYS A 112 -10.32 -4.81 -15.44
C LYS A 112 -10.20 -6.19 -14.74
N PRO A 113 -10.87 -6.40 -13.58
CA PRO A 113 -10.94 -7.70 -12.95
C PRO A 113 -11.82 -8.64 -13.80
N THR A 114 -11.26 -9.77 -14.23
CA THR A 114 -12.04 -10.94 -14.65
C THR A 114 -11.72 -12.10 -13.72
N PRO A 115 -12.68 -12.99 -13.41
CA PRO A 115 -12.50 -14.09 -12.44
C PRO A 115 -11.29 -15.00 -12.71
N ASN A 116 -10.79 -15.04 -13.94
CA ASN A 116 -9.74 -15.95 -14.38
C ASN A 116 -8.35 -15.31 -14.52
N ASN A 117 -8.16 -14.03 -14.17
CA ASN A 117 -6.88 -13.37 -14.36
C ASN A 117 -5.91 -13.60 -13.18
N LYS A 118 -5.20 -14.74 -13.20
CA LYS A 118 -4.17 -15.13 -12.20
C LYS A 118 -3.02 -14.12 -12.04
N LYS A 119 -2.91 -13.09 -12.90
CA LYS A 119 -1.88 -12.04 -12.80
C LYS A 119 -2.21 -10.96 -11.74
N CYS A 120 -3.45 -10.93 -11.22
CA CYS A 120 -3.94 -9.89 -10.31
C CYS A 120 -3.96 -10.28 -8.82
N THR A 121 -3.29 -11.38 -8.44
CA THR A 121 -3.32 -11.98 -7.09
C THR A 121 -2.01 -11.76 -6.32
N ARG A 122 -1.33 -10.64 -6.57
CA ARG A 122 -0.09 -10.33 -5.85
C ARG A 122 -0.44 -9.88 -4.44
N ASN A 123 -0.15 -10.73 -3.48
CA ASN A 123 -0.20 -10.37 -2.07
C ASN A 123 1.19 -9.99 -1.59
N ALA A 124 1.26 -9.07 -0.64
CA ALA A 124 2.47 -8.75 0.10
C ALA A 124 2.20 -8.82 1.58
N ILE A 125 3.26 -9.10 2.32
CA ILE A 125 3.32 -8.87 3.75
C ILE A 125 3.70 -7.40 3.92
N VAL A 126 2.88 -6.66 4.65
CA VAL A 126 2.95 -5.20 4.74
C VAL A 126 2.91 -4.73 6.19
N LEU A 127 3.42 -3.53 6.43
CA LEU A 127 3.19 -2.75 7.65
C LEU A 127 2.14 -1.68 7.32
N PHE A 128 1.08 -1.61 8.13
CA PHE A 128 0.05 -0.59 8.04
C PHE A 128 0.35 0.56 9.01
N PRO A 129 -0.11 1.79 8.70
CA PRO A 129 -0.02 2.90 9.60
C PRO A 129 -0.95 2.70 10.79
N ASP A 130 -0.56 3.28 11.92
CA ASP A 130 -1.46 3.53 13.03
C ASP A 130 -2.59 4.49 12.62
N GLU A 131 -3.54 4.75 13.52
CA GLU A 131 -4.71 5.56 13.20
C GLU A 131 -4.36 7.02 12.89
N SER A 132 -3.44 7.62 13.64
CA SER A 132 -3.03 9.02 13.43
C SER A 132 -2.36 9.21 12.07
N THR A 133 -1.35 8.39 11.75
CA THR A 133 -0.65 8.40 10.47
C THR A 133 -1.62 8.13 9.31
N ARG A 134 -2.59 7.22 9.52
CA ARG A 134 -3.62 6.91 8.50
C ARG A 134 -4.49 8.12 8.20
N ASN A 135 -4.88 8.89 9.22
CA ASN A 135 -5.69 10.08 9.06
C ASN A 135 -4.90 11.21 8.37
N GLU A 136 -3.62 11.36 8.69
CA GLU A 136 -2.73 12.31 8.00
C GLU A 136 -2.62 11.98 6.50
N LEU A 137 -2.34 10.71 6.15
CA LEU A 137 -2.27 10.27 4.76
C LEU A 137 -3.60 10.45 3.99
N LYS A 138 -4.74 10.26 4.66
CA LYS A 138 -6.06 10.56 4.08
C LYS A 138 -6.22 12.06 3.79
N ASN A 139 -5.78 12.93 4.69
CA ASN A 139 -5.85 14.37 4.49
C ASN A 139 -4.96 14.83 3.32
N ILE A 140 -3.75 14.29 3.21
CA ILE A 140 -2.85 14.54 2.06
C ILE A 140 -3.53 14.12 0.75
N ASN A 141 -4.14 12.92 0.70
CA ASN A 141 -4.86 12.46 -0.48
C ASN A 141 -6.02 13.39 -0.87
N LEU A 142 -6.80 13.84 0.11
CA LEU A 142 -7.91 14.78 -0.10
C LEU A 142 -7.42 16.11 -0.70
N LYS A 143 -6.32 16.67 -0.17
CA LYS A 143 -5.71 17.89 -0.72
C LYS A 143 -5.28 17.71 -2.17
N LEU A 144 -4.59 16.62 -2.49
CA LEU A 144 -4.18 16.28 -3.86
C LEU A 144 -5.39 16.12 -4.80
N ALA A 145 -6.48 15.52 -4.32
CA ALA A 145 -7.70 15.37 -5.10
C ALA A 145 -8.39 16.71 -5.40
N LEU A 146 -8.43 17.63 -4.42
CA LEU A 146 -8.94 18.98 -4.61
C LEU A 146 -8.07 19.79 -5.58
N LEU A 147 -6.74 19.64 -5.48
CA LEU A 147 -5.79 20.26 -6.40
C LEU A 147 -5.97 19.75 -7.84
N LEU A 148 -6.18 18.44 -8.02
CA LEU A 148 -6.49 17.86 -9.33
C LEU A 148 -7.77 18.44 -9.92
N LYS A 149 -8.81 18.60 -9.08
CA LYS A 149 -10.09 19.17 -9.51
C LYS A 149 -9.90 20.61 -10.03
N LYS A 150 -9.12 21.43 -9.32
CA LYS A 150 -8.78 22.78 -9.76
C LYS A 150 -7.99 22.75 -11.07
N TYR A 151 -6.97 21.91 -11.18
CA TYR A 151 -6.19 21.75 -12.42
C TYR A 151 -7.07 21.37 -13.62
N ASN A 152 -7.99 20.42 -13.44
CA ASN A 152 -8.94 20.04 -14.49
C ASN A 152 -9.81 21.23 -14.95
N GLN A 153 -10.21 22.10 -14.03
CA GLN A 153 -10.99 23.31 -14.35
C GLN A 153 -10.15 24.34 -15.11
N ASP A 154 -8.96 24.66 -14.59
CA ASP A 154 -8.09 25.71 -15.13
C ASP A 154 -7.52 25.35 -16.51
N TYR A 155 -7.28 24.06 -16.77
CA TYR A 155 -6.66 23.58 -18.01
C TYR A 155 -7.61 22.78 -18.92
N HIS A 156 -8.91 22.76 -18.62
CA HIS A 156 -9.93 22.02 -19.38
C HIS A 156 -9.60 20.53 -19.61
N THR A 157 -9.00 19.89 -18.60
CA THR A 157 -8.67 18.46 -18.62
C THR A 157 -9.68 17.64 -17.81
N ASN A 158 -9.58 16.31 -17.86
CA ASN A 158 -10.53 15.40 -17.21
C ASN A 158 -9.85 14.25 -16.47
N PHE A 159 -8.63 14.49 -15.96
CA PHE A 159 -7.89 13.48 -15.21
C PHE A 159 -8.68 13.03 -13.99
N LYS A 160 -8.58 11.74 -13.68
CA LYS A 160 -9.27 11.14 -12.53
C LYS A 160 -8.24 10.63 -11.55
N MET A 161 -8.40 11.00 -10.30
CA MET A 161 -7.69 10.34 -9.21
C MET A 161 -8.48 9.11 -8.81
N TYR A 162 -7.80 7.98 -8.58
CA TYR A 162 -8.38 6.97 -7.72
C TYR A 162 -8.42 7.56 -6.32
N ALA A 163 -9.55 8.19 -6.01
CA ALA A 163 -9.87 8.75 -4.70
C ALA A 163 -10.47 7.69 -3.76
N ASP A 164 -10.59 6.43 -4.21
CA ASP A 164 -11.12 5.35 -3.38
C ASP A 164 -10.04 4.77 -2.46
N ILE A 165 -9.66 5.62 -1.50
CA ILE A 165 -9.40 5.26 -0.11
C ILE A 165 -10.74 5.13 0.64
N THR A 166 -11.73 4.48 0.03
CA THR A 166 -12.79 3.84 0.82
C THR A 166 -12.14 2.77 1.70
N PRO A 167 -12.59 2.55 2.95
CA PRO A 167 -11.93 1.66 3.91
C PRO A 167 -11.59 0.26 3.40
N GLU A 168 -12.25 -0.19 2.32
CA GLU A 168 -12.14 -1.56 1.80
C GLU A 168 -11.10 -1.74 0.68
N ASN A 169 -10.71 -0.70 -0.07
CA ASN A 169 -10.00 -0.91 -1.35
C ASN A 169 -8.60 -0.29 -1.47
N TYR A 170 -8.24 0.69 -0.64
CA TYR A 170 -6.87 1.19 -0.54
C TYR A 170 -6.50 1.47 0.91
N THR A 171 -5.53 0.70 1.42
CA THR A 171 -4.94 0.95 2.74
C THR A 171 -3.50 1.37 2.54
N PRO A 172 -3.10 2.59 2.96
CA PRO A 172 -1.70 2.99 2.92
C PRO A 172 -0.86 1.97 3.67
N HIS A 173 0.30 1.59 3.14
CA HIS A 173 1.12 0.55 3.73
C HIS A 173 2.56 0.63 3.23
N ILE A 174 3.49 0.05 3.98
CA ILE A 174 4.85 -0.24 3.53
C ILE A 174 4.94 -1.73 3.20
N SER A 175 5.21 -2.06 1.93
CA SER A 175 5.41 -3.44 1.50
C SER A 175 6.79 -3.97 1.92
N LEU A 176 6.81 -5.05 2.72
CA LEU A 176 8.05 -5.71 3.16
C LEU A 176 8.51 -6.80 2.19
N ALA A 177 7.59 -7.68 1.80
CA ALA A 177 7.88 -8.78 0.88
C ALA A 177 6.63 -9.23 0.13
N ALA A 178 6.79 -9.59 -1.14
CA ALA A 178 5.74 -10.31 -1.86
C ALA A 178 5.56 -11.71 -1.24
N THR A 179 4.32 -12.16 -1.02
CA THR A 179 4.03 -13.47 -0.39
C THR A 179 4.55 -14.66 -1.19
N LYS A 180 4.85 -14.50 -2.48
CA LYS A 180 5.54 -15.53 -3.29
C LYS A 180 6.99 -15.80 -2.86
N LYS A 181 7.59 -14.88 -2.08
CA LYS A 181 8.93 -15.02 -1.51
C LYS A 181 8.92 -15.66 -0.12
N VAL A 182 7.74 -16.01 0.41
CA VAL A 182 7.57 -16.66 1.72
C VAL A 182 6.77 -17.93 1.52
N LEU A 183 7.20 -19.03 2.14
CA LEU A 183 6.54 -20.32 1.98
C LEU A 183 5.08 -20.21 2.47
N PRO A 184 4.08 -20.78 1.77
CA PRO A 184 2.67 -20.65 2.15
C PRO A 184 2.38 -20.95 3.62
N LYS A 185 2.99 -22.02 4.16
CA LYS A 185 2.87 -22.44 5.57
C LYS A 185 3.42 -21.44 6.60
N ASN A 186 4.27 -20.49 6.19
CA ASN A 186 4.95 -19.54 7.07
C ASN A 186 4.36 -18.13 6.99
N ARG A 187 3.37 -17.87 6.11
CA ARG A 187 2.85 -16.52 5.87
C ARG A 187 2.15 -15.92 7.09
N GLU A 188 1.32 -16.71 7.77
CA GLU A 188 0.65 -16.28 9.00
C GLU A 188 1.66 -16.07 10.14
N LYS A 189 2.62 -16.99 10.28
CA LYS A 189 3.73 -16.85 11.23
C LYS A 189 4.51 -15.55 11.00
N ALA A 190 4.72 -15.15 9.74
CA ALA A 190 5.37 -13.89 9.41
C ALA A 190 4.60 -12.69 9.97
N VAL A 191 3.28 -12.67 9.82
CA VAL A 191 2.42 -11.60 10.33
C VAL A 191 2.46 -11.54 11.86
N ILE A 192 2.36 -12.69 12.54
CA ILE A 192 2.44 -12.76 14.01
C ILE A 192 3.79 -12.19 14.50
N GLN A 193 4.90 -12.65 13.93
CA GLN A 193 6.25 -12.16 14.30
C GLN A 193 6.40 -10.64 14.08
N LEU A 194 5.79 -10.10 13.03
CA LEU A 194 5.81 -8.66 12.78
C LEU A 194 4.99 -7.88 13.81
N ASN A 195 3.79 -8.37 14.15
CA ASN A 195 2.93 -7.72 15.14
C ASN A 195 3.55 -7.74 16.54
N ASP A 196 4.20 -8.83 16.94
CA ASP A 196 4.96 -8.88 18.20
C ASP A 196 6.10 -7.86 18.18
N LYS A 197 6.85 -7.80 17.07
CA LYS A 197 7.91 -6.79 16.88
C LYS A 197 7.38 -5.35 16.92
N ILE A 198 6.20 -5.03 16.39
CA ILE A 198 5.61 -3.69 16.47
C ILE A 198 5.37 -3.29 17.95
N LYS A 199 4.81 -4.22 18.74
CA LYS A 199 4.53 -4.01 20.17
C LYS A 199 5.82 -3.78 20.97
N ASP A 200 6.83 -4.61 20.75
CA ASP A 200 8.03 -4.67 21.60
C ASP A 200 9.16 -3.72 21.14
N SER A 201 9.13 -3.25 19.89
CA SER A 201 10.18 -2.42 19.29
C SER A 201 10.29 -1.04 19.94
N SER A 202 11.53 -0.54 20.15
CA SER A 202 11.79 0.88 20.41
C SER A 202 11.74 1.75 19.15
N PHE A 203 11.87 1.14 17.97
CA PHE A 203 11.66 1.78 16.68
C PHE A 203 10.16 1.82 16.36
N LYS A 204 9.50 2.91 16.81
CA LYS A 204 8.05 3.10 16.72
C LYS A 204 7.57 3.78 15.44
N TYR A 205 8.43 4.50 14.74
CA TYR A 205 8.08 5.20 13.51
C TYR A 205 9.27 5.32 12.54
N THR A 206 8.97 5.66 11.30
CA THR A 206 9.95 6.02 10.26
C THR A 206 9.54 7.31 9.57
N ARG A 207 10.49 8.12 9.11
CA ARG A 207 10.17 9.29 8.27
C ARG A 207 9.95 8.90 6.82
N ILE A 208 8.89 9.42 6.22
CA ILE A 208 8.60 9.29 4.78
C ILE A 208 8.56 10.67 4.12
N LYS A 209 9.13 10.79 2.90
CA LYS A 209 9.27 12.05 2.16
C LYS A 209 9.17 11.88 0.65
#